data_AF-A0A962REJ4-F1
#
_entry.id   AF-A0A962REJ4-F1
#
_cell.length_a   1.000
_cell.length_b   1.000
_cell.length_c   1.000
_cell.angle_alpha   90.00
_cell.angle_beta   90.00
_cell.angle_gamma   90.00
#
_symmetry.space_group_name_H-M   'P 1'
#
loop_
_entity.id
_entity.type
_entity.pdbx_description
1 polymer ?
#
loop_
_entity_poly.entity_id
_entity_poly.type
_entity_poly.pdbx_seq_one_letter_code
_entity_poly.pdbx_strand_id
1 'polypeptide(L)'
;MLPTNANAASRAYAQVNLHSSLEDATPHRLVEMLYEALLASVRRAQIAMRKGEIARKGEAIGKAISILDGLRASLNLEEGHELSAHLDRLYEYAQHRLVEANLCSQENILDEVLTLLGPISEAWSKIPEQYRRGLRAA
;
A
#
# COMPACT_ATOMS: atom_id res chain seq x y z
N MET A 1 -10.19 -28.10 12.61
CA MET A 1 -10.90 -26.82 12.39
C MET A 1 -10.00 -25.72 12.95
N LEU A 2 -9.15 -25.11 12.12
CA LEU A 2 -8.19 -24.09 12.56
C LEU A 2 -8.82 -22.71 12.35
N PRO A 3 -8.90 -21.85 13.37
CA PRO A 3 -9.42 -20.50 13.20
C PRO A 3 -8.43 -19.67 12.36
N THR A 4 -8.90 -19.18 11.22
CA THR A 4 -8.20 -18.25 10.33
C THR A 4 -8.00 -16.93 11.06
N ASN A 5 -6.78 -16.66 11.52
CA ASN A 5 -6.44 -15.42 12.22
C ASN A 5 -6.21 -14.27 11.22
N ALA A 6 -7.26 -13.90 10.47
CA ALA A 6 -7.27 -12.74 9.58
C ALA A 6 -7.25 -11.38 10.34
N ASN A 7 -7.43 -11.42 11.66
CA ASN A 7 -7.51 -10.23 12.52
C ASN A 7 -6.15 -9.73 13.04
N ALA A 8 -5.04 -10.44 12.81
CA ALA A 8 -3.71 -9.99 13.24
C ALA A 8 -3.18 -8.83 12.37
N ALA A 9 -3.49 -8.84 11.06
CA ALA A 9 -3.07 -7.79 10.13
C ALA A 9 -3.81 -6.46 10.39
N SER A 10 -5.13 -6.50 10.68
CA SER A 10 -5.89 -5.30 11.09
C SER A 10 -5.46 -4.75 12.45
N ARG A 11 -5.05 -5.61 13.39
CA ARG A 11 -4.57 -5.17 14.71
C ARG A 11 -3.19 -4.52 14.66
N ALA A 12 -2.35 -4.91 13.70
CA ALA A 12 -1.05 -4.26 13.49
C ALA A 12 -1.18 -2.78 13.06
N TYR A 13 -2.31 -2.40 12.42
CA TYR A 13 -2.59 -1.01 12.06
C TYR A 13 -3.42 -0.26 13.13
N ALA A 14 -4.31 -0.95 13.85
CA ALA A 14 -5.02 -0.34 14.99
C ALA A 14 -4.14 -0.12 16.23
N GLN A 15 -2.98 -0.80 16.31
CA GLN A 15 -2.05 -0.73 17.43
C GLN A 15 -0.66 -0.23 17.00
N VAL A 16 -0.58 0.77 16.13
CA VAL A 16 0.67 1.53 15.93
C VAL A 16 0.83 2.53 17.07
N ASN A 17 1.14 1.99 18.24
CA ASN A 17 1.68 2.69 19.40
C ASN A 17 2.89 1.89 19.93
N LEU A 18 3.86 1.62 19.06
CA LEU A 18 5.13 0.99 19.43
C LEU A 18 6.33 1.85 19.01
N HIS A 19 6.58 2.85 19.87
CA HIS A 19 7.84 3.27 20.47
C HIS A 19 9.15 3.29 19.64
N SER A 20 9.77 4.47 19.66
CA SER A 20 11.20 4.82 19.52
C SER A 20 11.77 5.26 18.14
N SER A 21 11.02 5.20 17.04
CA SER A 21 11.39 5.92 15.79
C SER A 21 10.20 6.59 15.08
N LEU A 22 9.01 6.49 15.67
CA LEU A 22 7.75 7.05 15.16
C LEU A 22 7.36 8.38 15.84
N GLU A 23 8.12 8.85 16.82
CA GLU A 23 7.72 9.97 17.69
C GLU A 23 7.64 11.33 16.97
N ASP A 24 8.25 11.46 15.77
CA ASP A 24 8.25 12.70 14.98
C ASP A 24 7.65 12.56 13.56
N ALA A 25 7.14 11.38 13.18
CA ALA A 25 6.64 11.17 11.82
C ALA A 25 5.23 11.78 11.65
N THR A 26 5.10 12.80 10.79
CA THR A 26 3.80 13.41 10.47
C THR A 26 2.91 12.40 9.71
N PRO A 27 1.56 12.52 9.80
CA PRO A 27 0.64 11.65 9.04
C PRO A 27 0.96 11.61 7.53
N HIS A 28 1.35 12.76 6.97
CA HIS A 28 1.79 12.86 5.58
C HIS A 28 3.01 11.98 5.30
N ARG A 29 4.03 12.00 6.17
CA ARG A 29 5.23 11.18 6.05
C ARG A 29 4.93 9.68 6.21
N LEU A 30 4.00 9.32 7.08
CA LEU A 30 3.57 7.91 7.23
C LEU A 30 2.97 7.36 5.92
N VAL A 31 2.09 8.12 5.27
CA VAL A 31 1.51 7.73 3.97
C VAL A 31 2.59 7.67 2.89
N GLU A 32 3.54 8.61 2.88
CA GLU A 32 4.67 8.58 1.96
C GLU A 32 5.51 7.30 2.12
N MET A 33 5.83 6.92 3.37
CA MET A 33 6.54 5.67 3.67
C MET A 33 5.76 4.42 3.26
N LEU A 34 4.42 4.44 3.34
CA LEU A 34 3.58 3.35 2.84
C LEU A 34 3.71 3.21 1.32
N TYR A 35 3.66 4.30 0.56
CA TYR A 35 3.90 4.24 -0.89
C TYR A 35 5.31 3.75 -1.25
N GLU A 36 6.35 4.26 -0.56
CA GLU A 36 7.73 3.78 -0.74
C GLU A 36 7.82 2.26 -0.51
N ALA A 37 7.23 1.77 0.58
CA ALA A 37 7.21 0.36 0.93
C ALA A 37 6.38 -0.49 -0.05
N LEU A 38 5.28 0.06 -0.57
CA LEU A 38 4.43 -0.57 -1.57
C LEU A 38 5.19 -0.80 -2.88
N LEU A 39 5.74 0.27 -3.47
CA LEU A 39 6.50 0.19 -4.72
C LEU A 39 7.73 -0.72 -4.58
N ALA A 40 8.43 -0.64 -3.44
CA ALA A 40 9.56 -1.54 -3.16
C ALA A 40 9.13 -3.01 -3.06
N SER A 41 7.94 -3.30 -2.52
CA SER A 41 7.41 -4.67 -2.43
C SER A 41 7.03 -5.22 -3.80
N VAL A 42 6.43 -4.40 -4.67
CA VAL A 42 6.13 -4.80 -6.05
C VAL A 42 7.43 -5.09 -6.83
N ARG A 43 8.45 -4.23 -6.73
CA ARG A 43 9.77 -4.48 -7.35
C ARG A 43 10.46 -5.73 -6.82
N ARG A 44 10.35 -6.02 -5.51
CA ARG A 44 10.85 -7.27 -4.93
C ARG A 44 10.13 -8.49 -5.51
N ALA A 45 8.82 -8.39 -5.72
CA ALA A 45 8.06 -9.46 -6.36
C ALA A 45 8.53 -9.71 -7.80
N GLN A 46 8.82 -8.65 -8.58
CA GLN A 46 9.39 -8.79 -9.93
C GLN A 46 10.74 -9.53 -9.91
N ILE A 47 11.65 -9.12 -9.02
CA ILE A 47 12.97 -9.77 -8.88
C ILE A 47 12.82 -11.24 -8.50
N ALA A 48 11.97 -11.55 -7.51
CA ALA A 48 11.71 -12.92 -7.09
C ALA A 48 11.09 -13.76 -8.21
N MET A 49 10.18 -13.17 -9.00
CA MET A 49 9.55 -13.82 -10.16
C MET A 49 10.59 -14.16 -11.23
N ARG A 50 11.46 -13.22 -11.60
CA ARG A 50 12.56 -13.46 -12.57
C ARG A 50 13.53 -14.56 -12.12
N LYS A 51 13.71 -14.71 -10.80
CA LYS A 51 14.57 -15.74 -10.20
C LYS A 51 13.87 -17.08 -9.97
N GLY A 52 12.57 -17.19 -10.23
CA GLY A 52 11.78 -18.39 -9.92
C GLY A 52 11.55 -18.62 -8.41
N GLU A 53 11.76 -17.61 -7.57
CA GLU A 53 11.65 -17.70 -6.11
C GLU A 53 10.18 -17.57 -5.67
N ILE A 54 9.38 -18.63 -5.85
CA ILE A 54 7.91 -18.61 -5.66
C ILE A 54 7.48 -18.13 -4.26
N ALA A 55 8.12 -18.62 -3.19
CA ALA A 55 7.77 -18.23 -1.83
C ALA A 55 8.01 -16.73 -1.57
N ARG A 56 9.17 -16.22 -2.00
CA ARG A 56 9.53 -14.79 -1.86
C ARG A 56 8.66 -13.89 -2.72
N LYS A 57 8.27 -14.35 -3.91
CA LYS A 57 7.28 -13.67 -4.76
C LYS A 57 5.96 -13.52 -3.99
N GLY A 58 5.44 -14.61 -3.44
CA GLY A 58 4.19 -14.61 -2.68
C GLY A 58 4.24 -13.69 -1.46
N GLU A 59 5.35 -13.72 -0.70
CA GLU A 59 5.56 -12.84 0.45
C GLU A 59 5.58 -11.36 0.05
N ALA A 60 6.32 -11.01 -1.01
CA ALA A 60 6.42 -9.64 -1.49
C ALA A 60 5.08 -9.10 -2.03
N ILE A 61 4.32 -9.93 -2.75
CA ILE A 61 2.98 -9.58 -3.24
C ILE A 61 2.00 -9.43 -2.07
N GLY A 62 2.00 -10.38 -1.12
CA GLY A 62 1.15 -10.30 0.07
C GLY A 62 1.40 -9.01 0.87
N LYS A 63 2.67 -8.62 1.03
CA LYS A 63 3.04 -7.35 1.66
C LYS A 63 2.51 -6.14 0.90
N ALA A 64 2.60 -6.13 -0.43
CA ALA A 64 2.04 -5.05 -1.25
C ALA A 64 0.51 -4.92 -1.07
N ILE A 65 -0.21 -6.05 -1.05
CA ILE A 65 -1.67 -6.08 -0.81
C ILE A 65 -2.00 -5.53 0.59
N SER A 66 -1.31 -5.97 1.64
CA SER A 66 -1.53 -5.46 3.01
C SER A 66 -1.29 -3.95 3.14
N ILE A 67 -0.37 -3.38 2.38
CA ILE A 67 -0.13 -1.94 2.38
C ILE A 67 -1.28 -1.21 1.66
N LEU A 68 -1.75 -1.75 0.53
CA LEU A 68 -2.93 -1.22 -0.16
C LEU A 68 -4.17 -1.25 0.74
N ASP A 69 -4.38 -2.31 1.52
CA ASP A 69 -5.47 -2.37 2.50
C ASP A 69 -5.36 -1.26 3.55
N GLY A 70 -4.14 -1.01 4.06
CA GLY A 70 -3.88 0.09 5.00
C GLY A 70 -4.16 1.47 4.40
N LEU A 71 -3.74 1.69 3.15
CA LEU A 71 -4.01 2.93 2.42
C LEU A 71 -5.51 3.13 2.18
N ARG A 72 -6.24 2.08 1.76
CA ARG A 72 -7.70 2.10 1.58
C ARG A 72 -8.43 2.43 2.88
N ALA A 73 -8.03 1.81 3.99
CA ALA A 73 -8.62 2.06 5.30
C ALA A 73 -8.38 3.50 5.81
N SER A 74 -7.36 4.19 5.28
CA SER A 74 -7.06 5.58 5.61
C SER A 74 -7.78 6.62 4.75
N LEU A 75 -8.50 6.19 3.69
CA LEU A 75 -9.27 7.10 2.85
C LEU A 75 -10.46 7.63 3.67
N ASN A 76 -10.41 8.91 4.04
CA ASN A 76 -11.58 9.57 4.61
C ASN A 76 -12.64 9.71 3.51
N LEU A 77 -13.79 9.09 3.73
CA LEU A 77 -14.91 9.13 2.80
C LEU A 77 -15.81 10.33 3.05
N GLU A 78 -15.61 11.15 4.08
CA GLU A 78 -16.49 12.30 4.39
C GLU A 78 -16.04 13.62 3.73
N GLU A 79 -14.74 13.86 3.57
CA GLU A 79 -14.19 15.02 2.84
C GLU A 79 -13.62 14.57 1.49
N GLY A 80 -14.20 15.03 0.38
CA GLY A 80 -13.68 14.73 -0.97
C GLY A 80 -14.11 13.38 -1.54
N HIS A 81 -15.39 13.00 -1.33
CA HIS A 81 -16.03 11.77 -1.80
C HIS A 81 -15.55 11.27 -3.17
N GLU A 82 -15.45 12.17 -4.16
CA GLU A 82 -15.09 11.78 -5.53
C GLU A 82 -13.63 11.33 -5.64
N LEU A 83 -12.68 12.05 -5.04
CA LEU A 83 -11.26 11.68 -5.07
C LEU A 83 -11.01 10.41 -4.26
N SER A 84 -11.56 10.32 -3.04
CA SER A 84 -11.43 9.13 -2.20
C SER A 84 -12.03 7.89 -2.89
N ALA A 85 -13.17 8.02 -3.57
CA ALA A 85 -13.75 6.92 -4.33
C ALA A 85 -12.91 6.53 -5.57
N HIS A 86 -12.27 7.49 -6.24
CA HIS A 86 -11.33 7.19 -7.33
C HIS A 86 -10.11 6.42 -6.84
N LEU A 87 -9.52 6.84 -5.71
CA LEU A 87 -8.38 6.15 -5.11
C LEU A 87 -8.75 4.76 -4.60
N ASP A 88 -9.91 4.59 -3.97
CA ASP A 88 -10.38 3.28 -3.52
C ASP A 88 -10.50 2.30 -4.69
N ARG A 89 -11.13 2.71 -5.80
CA ARG A 89 -11.21 1.90 -7.03
C ARG A 89 -9.85 1.57 -7.62
N LEU A 90 -8.92 2.53 -7.62
CA LEU A 90 -7.56 2.33 -8.12
C LEU A 90 -6.80 1.29 -7.26
N TYR A 91 -6.92 1.40 -5.93
CA TYR A 91 -6.28 0.47 -5.01
C TYR A 91 -6.88 -0.92 -5.10
N GLU A 92 -8.20 -1.04 -5.18
CA GLU A 92 -8.90 -2.31 -5.41
C GLU A 92 -8.44 -2.96 -6.73
N TYR A 93 -8.40 -2.20 -7.82
CA TYR A 93 -7.89 -2.69 -9.09
C TYR A 93 -6.43 -3.18 -8.97
N ALA A 94 -5.55 -2.41 -8.34
CA ALA A 94 -4.16 -2.80 -8.13
C ALA A 94 -4.04 -4.09 -7.30
N GLN A 95 -4.88 -4.28 -6.28
CA GLN A 95 -4.94 -5.53 -5.50
C GLN A 95 -5.32 -6.73 -6.39
N HIS A 96 -6.33 -6.60 -7.23
CA HIS A 96 -6.73 -7.65 -8.17
C HIS A 96 -5.59 -8.00 -9.13
N ARG A 97 -4.92 -7.00 -9.71
CA ARG A 97 -3.77 -7.21 -10.61
C ARG A 97 -2.60 -7.89 -9.89
N LEU A 98 -2.33 -7.55 -8.64
CA LEU A 98 -1.29 -8.21 -7.84
C LEU A 98 -1.59 -9.70 -7.60
N VAL A 99 -2.85 -10.05 -7.34
CA VAL A 99 -3.28 -11.46 -7.21
C VAL A 99 -3.12 -12.19 -8.55
N GLU A 100 -3.54 -11.59 -9.66
CA GLU A 100 -3.37 -12.15 -11.00
C GLU A 100 -1.91 -12.38 -11.37
N ALA A 101 -1.04 -11.38 -11.11
CA ALA A 101 0.40 -11.49 -11.31
C ALA A 101 1.01 -12.65 -10.50
N ASN A 102 0.52 -12.88 -9.28
CA ASN A 102 0.96 -13.98 -8.46
C ASN A 102 0.57 -15.34 -9.06
N LEU A 103 -0.70 -15.49 -9.46
CA LEU A 103 -1.25 -16.74 -9.99
C LEU A 103 -0.64 -17.11 -11.34
N CYS A 104 -0.54 -16.14 -12.25
CA CYS A 104 -0.07 -16.37 -13.61
C CYS A 104 1.45 -16.21 -13.77
N SER A 105 2.15 -15.75 -12.73
CA SER A 105 3.58 -15.40 -12.78
C SER A 105 3.91 -14.47 -13.96
N GLN A 106 3.09 -13.44 -14.13
CA GLN A 106 3.20 -12.47 -15.23
C GLN A 106 3.81 -11.16 -14.74
N GLU A 107 5.05 -10.90 -15.16
CA GLU A 107 5.80 -9.74 -14.68
C GLU A 107 5.27 -8.41 -15.21
N ASN A 108 4.76 -8.39 -16.44
CA ASN A 108 4.15 -7.22 -17.07
C ASN A 108 2.97 -6.65 -16.25
N ILE A 109 2.25 -7.51 -15.51
CA ILE A 109 1.18 -7.06 -14.60
C ILE A 109 1.77 -6.26 -13.43
N LEU A 110 2.95 -6.63 -12.92
CA LEU A 110 3.63 -5.87 -11.86
C LEU A 110 4.15 -4.53 -12.38
N ASP A 111 4.62 -4.46 -13.63
CA ASP A 111 4.99 -3.20 -14.28
C ASP A 111 3.80 -2.23 -14.41
N GLU A 112 2.62 -2.76 -14.76
CA GLU A 112 1.39 -1.98 -14.80
C GLU A 112 1.03 -1.41 -13.43
N VAL A 113 1.08 -2.23 -12.37
CA VAL A 113 0.81 -1.78 -10.99
C VAL A 113 1.78 -0.67 -10.57
N LEU A 114 3.06 -0.78 -10.91
CA LEU A 114 4.03 0.28 -10.66
C LEU A 114 3.71 1.57 -11.44
N THR A 115 3.27 1.43 -12.70
CA THR A 115 2.89 2.56 -13.56
C THR A 115 1.66 3.29 -13.04
N LEU A 116 0.72 2.57 -12.44
CA LEU A 116 -0.50 3.13 -11.86
C LEU A 116 -0.24 3.83 -10.53
N LEU A 117 0.55 3.22 -9.64
CA LEU A 117 0.75 3.71 -8.27
C LEU A 117 1.91 4.71 -8.14
N GLY A 118 2.89 4.65 -9.05
CA GLY A 118 4.06 5.54 -9.05
C GLY A 118 3.69 7.03 -9.10
N PRO A 119 2.84 7.48 -10.04
CA PRO A 119 2.40 8.87 -10.12
C PRO A 119 1.65 9.34 -8.86
N ILE A 120 0.90 8.47 -8.20
CA ILE A 120 0.20 8.81 -6.96
C ILE A 120 1.20 9.03 -5.81
N SER A 121 2.19 8.14 -5.69
CA SER A 121 3.29 8.31 -4.74
C SER A 121 4.06 9.61 -4.97
N GLU A 122 4.33 9.95 -6.23
CA GLU A 122 5.03 11.18 -6.60
C GLU A 122 4.18 12.43 -6.33
N ALA A 123 2.89 12.38 -6.64
CA ALA A 123 1.96 13.47 -6.33
C ALA A 123 1.88 13.70 -4.82
N TRP A 124 1.84 12.63 -4.02
CA TRP A 124 1.79 12.71 -2.56
C TRP A 124 3.04 13.36 -1.96
N SER A 125 4.24 12.99 -2.41
CA SER A 125 5.50 13.56 -1.91
C SER A 125 5.64 15.06 -2.22
N LYS A 126 5.03 15.52 -3.32
CA LYS A 126 5.05 16.92 -3.76
C LYS A 126 4.07 17.84 -3.02
N ILE A 127 3.20 17.33 -2.14
CA ILE A 127 2.29 18.17 -1.36
C ILE A 127 3.12 19.16 -0.53
N PRO A 128 2.92 20.49 -0.65
CA PRO A 128 3.70 21.48 0.09
C PRO A 128 3.46 21.43 1.61
N GLU A 129 4.49 21.72 2.41
CA GLU A 129 4.45 21.64 3.89
C GLU A 129 3.26 22.37 4.53
N GLN A 130 2.90 23.54 3.99
CA GLN A 130 1.77 24.35 4.46
C GLN A 130 0.42 23.61 4.37
N TYR A 131 0.28 22.64 3.47
CA TYR A 131 -0.92 21.81 3.33
C TYR A 131 -0.82 20.48 4.10
N ARG A 132 0.36 20.11 4.59
CA ARG A 132 0.57 18.86 5.35
C ARG A 132 0.02 18.92 6.78
N ARG A 133 -0.03 20.12 7.37
CA ARG A 133 -0.60 20.35 8.72
C ARG A 133 -2.12 20.22 8.81
N GLY A 134 -2.83 20.30 7.68
CA GLY A 134 -4.29 20.17 7.60
C GLY A 134 -4.81 18.74 7.64
N LEU A 135 -3.95 17.73 7.40
CA LEU A 135 -4.31 16.29 7.48
C LEU A 135 -4.34 15.75 8.92
N ARG A 136 -4.92 16.54 9.84
CA ARG A 136 -5.29 16.04 11.17
C ARG A 136 -6.75 15.65 11.11
N ALA A 137 -7.02 14.34 11.15
CA ALA A 137 -8.28 13.71 11.53
C ALA A 137 -9.50 14.65 11.53
N ALA A 138 -10.12 14.78 10.35
CA ALA A 138 -11.56 14.92 10.28
C ALA A 138 -12.15 13.53 10.51
#